data_AF-A0A354X9C8-F1
#
_entry.id   AF-A0A354X9C8-F1
#
_cell.length_a   1.000
_cell.length_b   1.000
_cell.length_c   1.000
_cell.angle_alpha   90.00
_cell.angle_beta   90.00
_cell.angle_gamma   90.00
#
_symmetry.space_group_name_H-M   'P 1'
#
loop_
_entity.id
_entity.type
_entity.pdbx_description
1 polymer ?
#
loop_
_entity_poly.entity_id
_entity_poly.type
_entity_poly.pdbx_seq_one_letter_code
_entity_poly.pdbx_strand_id
1 'polypeptide(L)'
;EAEWEMAARNANSNNKYPWDSDAVTAENGCYNANFKPGEGAYAADNHLIPAKVRSFNPNNFGLFDMAGNVAEWTSTSYTESGNERMSDLNPEYRYDAAPDDPYTLKRKVVKGGS
;
A
#
# COMPACT_ATOMS: atom_id res chain seq x y z
N GLU A 1 1.32 -4.26 9.54
CA GLU A 1 0.51 -3.46 8.60
C GLU A 1 0.30 -2.02 9.09
N ALA A 2 0.11 -1.80 10.39
CA ALA A 2 -0.12 -0.48 10.94
C ALA A 2 1.04 0.50 10.69
N GLU A 3 2.29 0.08 10.93
CA GLU A 3 3.49 0.89 10.64
C GLU A 3 3.54 1.30 9.16
N TRP A 4 3.24 0.37 8.26
CA TRP A 4 3.19 0.63 6.82
C TRP A 4 2.14 1.67 6.47
N GLU A 5 0.93 1.58 7.05
CA GLU A 5 -0.16 2.53 6.76
C GLU A 5 0.13 3.90 7.36
N MET A 6 0.68 3.97 8.58
CA MET A 6 1.13 5.22 9.19
C MET A 6 2.21 5.89 8.32
N ALA A 7 3.15 5.10 7.81
CA ALA A 7 4.20 5.56 6.92
C ALA A 7 3.64 6.06 5.58
N ALA A 8 2.67 5.36 4.99
CA ALA A 8 2.00 5.77 3.76
C ALA A 8 1.19 7.06 3.93
N ARG A 9 0.49 7.22 5.06
CA ARG A 9 -0.42 8.34 5.35
C ARG A 9 0.25 9.58 5.95
N ASN A 10 1.58 9.72 5.88
CA ASN A 10 2.28 10.85 6.49
C ASN A 10 1.89 11.03 7.99
N ALA A 11 1.92 9.92 8.74
CA ALA A 11 1.43 9.74 10.11
C ALA A 11 -0.09 9.86 10.29
N ASN A 12 -0.67 11.03 10.06
CA ASN A 12 -2.04 11.32 10.47
C ASN A 12 -2.88 11.99 9.37
N SER A 13 -2.53 11.81 8.10
CA SER A 13 -3.35 12.32 7.00
C SER A 13 -4.61 11.46 6.81
N ASN A 14 -5.74 12.15 6.61
CA ASN A 14 -7.01 11.54 6.21
C ASN A 14 -7.15 11.43 4.69
N ASN A 15 -6.11 11.79 3.92
CA ASN A 15 -6.14 11.71 2.47
C ASN A 15 -6.31 10.26 2.01
N LYS A 16 -6.94 10.10 0.84
CA LYS A 16 -7.12 8.79 0.22
C LYS A 16 -5.81 8.15 -0.22
N TYR A 17 -4.82 8.96 -0.57
CA TYR A 17 -3.54 8.54 -1.12
C TYR A 17 -2.35 9.04 -0.28
N PRO A 18 -1.12 8.53 -0.50
CA PRO A 18 0.07 8.94 0.24
C PRO A 18 0.54 10.40 0.04
N TRP A 19 -0.11 11.14 -0.86
CA TRP A 19 0.20 12.54 -1.17
C TRP A 19 -0.92 13.49 -0.68
N ASP A 20 -0.69 14.80 -0.82
CA ASP A 20 -1.54 15.85 -0.23
C ASP A 20 -2.80 16.19 -1.06
N SER A 21 -3.38 15.20 -1.77
CA SER A 21 -4.57 15.37 -2.60
C SER A 21 -5.30 14.05 -2.85
N ASP A 22 -6.61 14.13 -3.07
CA ASP A 22 -7.41 13.00 -3.54
C ASP A 22 -7.35 12.80 -5.06
N ALA A 23 -6.68 13.70 -5.79
CA ALA A 23 -6.42 13.53 -7.22
C ALA A 23 -5.27 12.55 -7.44
N VAL A 24 -5.39 11.70 -8.47
CA VAL A 24 -4.33 10.74 -8.84
C VAL A 24 -3.24 11.33 -9.74
N THR A 25 -3.45 12.57 -10.20
CA THR A 25 -2.52 13.34 -11.01
C THR A 25 -2.11 14.62 -10.28
N ALA A 26 -0.89 15.06 -10.49
CA ALA A 26 -0.42 16.39 -10.11
C ALA A 26 -1.04 17.49 -10.99
N GLU A 27 -0.82 18.76 -10.63
CA GLU A 27 -1.34 19.93 -11.35
C GLU A 27 -0.87 20.00 -12.82
N ASN A 28 0.27 19.41 -13.13
CA ASN A 28 0.80 19.31 -14.49
C ASN A 28 0.19 18.16 -15.32
N GLY A 29 -0.76 17.41 -14.76
CA GLY A 29 -1.41 16.27 -15.41
C GLY A 29 -0.62 14.96 -15.35
N CYS A 30 0.57 14.92 -14.74
CA CYS A 30 1.32 13.68 -14.56
C CYS A 30 0.72 12.85 -13.43
N TYR A 31 0.68 11.53 -13.60
CA TYR A 31 0.27 10.61 -12.53
C TYR A 31 1.25 10.59 -11.37
N ASN A 32 0.72 10.45 -10.16
CA ASN A 32 1.51 10.43 -8.92
C ASN A 32 2.01 9.03 -8.52
N ALA A 33 1.60 7.99 -9.24
CA ALA A 33 1.91 6.60 -8.95
C ALA A 33 1.78 5.74 -10.22
N ASN A 34 2.31 4.51 -10.17
CA ASN A 34 2.14 3.49 -11.21
C ASN A 34 0.93 2.60 -10.92
N PHE A 35 -0.13 2.70 -11.71
CA PHE A 35 -1.33 1.89 -11.58
C PHE A 35 -2.16 1.97 -12.87
N LYS A 36 -3.05 1.01 -13.11
CA LYS A 36 -3.97 1.06 -14.26
C LYS A 36 -4.92 2.27 -14.16
N PRO A 37 -4.79 3.33 -14.96
CA PRO A 37 -5.57 4.55 -14.77
C PRO A 37 -7.01 4.44 -15.25
N GLY A 38 -7.25 3.54 -16.21
CA GLY A 38 -8.57 3.31 -16.81
C GLY A 38 -8.53 2.26 -17.91
N GLU A 39 -9.69 1.93 -18.47
CA GLU A 39 -9.76 1.09 -19.65
C GLU A 39 -9.23 1.83 -20.89
N GLY A 40 -8.45 1.13 -21.72
CA GLY A 40 -7.82 1.71 -22.91
C GLY A 40 -6.63 2.66 -22.65
N ALA A 41 -6.44 3.11 -21.41
CA ALA A 41 -5.38 4.05 -21.01
C ALA A 41 -4.23 3.36 -20.23
N TYR A 42 -3.86 2.13 -20.61
CA TYR A 42 -3.02 1.24 -19.80
C TYR A 42 -1.61 1.74 -19.47
N ALA A 43 -1.10 2.74 -20.20
CA ALA A 43 0.24 3.31 -20.01
C ALA A 43 0.20 4.84 -19.81
N ALA A 44 -0.93 5.40 -19.37
CA ALA A 44 -1.08 6.85 -19.24
C ALA A 44 -0.19 7.44 -18.13
N ASP A 45 0.28 6.62 -17.19
CA ASP A 45 1.31 6.91 -16.19
C ASP A 45 2.76 6.65 -16.70
N ASN A 46 2.91 6.37 -17.99
CA ASN A 46 4.13 5.98 -18.70
C ASN A 46 4.69 4.59 -18.35
N HIS A 47 3.94 3.73 -17.64
CA HIS A 47 4.42 2.42 -17.22
C HIS A 47 3.37 1.32 -17.45
N LEU A 48 3.70 0.33 -18.31
CA LEU A 48 2.85 -0.85 -18.52
C LEU A 48 3.14 -1.99 -17.51
N ILE A 49 4.28 -1.90 -16.84
CA ILE A 49 4.84 -2.91 -15.95
C ILE A 49 5.39 -2.17 -14.72
N PRO A 50 5.91 -2.86 -13.69
CA PRO A 50 6.56 -2.18 -12.57
C PRO A 50 7.59 -1.15 -13.04
N ALA A 51 7.44 0.06 -12.51
CA ALA A 51 8.34 1.17 -12.68
C ALA A 51 9.60 0.93 -11.83
N LYS A 52 10.68 1.60 -12.20
CA LYS A 52 11.85 1.69 -11.32
C LYS A 52 11.43 2.33 -9.99
N VAL A 53 11.94 1.81 -8.88
CA VAL A 53 11.70 2.44 -7.57
C VAL A 53 12.13 3.91 -7.60
N ARG A 54 11.34 4.77 -6.95
CA ARG A 54 11.52 6.23 -6.96
C ARG A 54 11.33 6.88 -8.33
N SER A 55 10.48 6.32 -9.18
CA SER A 55 10.03 6.98 -10.42
C SER A 55 9.06 8.14 -10.15
N PHE A 56 8.32 8.08 -9.03
CA PHE A 56 7.34 9.10 -8.63
C PHE A 56 7.85 9.92 -7.44
N ASN A 57 7.11 10.97 -7.08
CA ASN A 57 7.47 11.81 -5.94
C ASN A 57 7.32 11.04 -4.61
N PRO A 58 8.18 11.32 -3.62
CA PRO A 58 8.02 10.74 -2.30
C PRO A 58 6.86 11.39 -1.55
N ASN A 59 6.38 10.71 -0.51
CA ASN A 59 5.54 11.32 0.52
C ASN A 59 6.38 12.15 1.51
N ASN A 60 5.73 12.72 2.55
CA ASN A 60 6.38 13.62 3.51
C ASN A 60 7.43 12.93 4.41
N PHE A 61 7.49 11.59 4.41
CA PHE A 61 8.54 10.81 5.07
C PHE A 61 9.67 10.39 4.14
N GLY A 62 9.68 10.84 2.89
CA GLY A 62 10.70 10.44 1.91
C GLY A 62 10.51 9.01 1.41
N LEU A 63 9.31 8.43 1.59
CA LEU A 63 8.97 7.10 1.10
C LEU A 63 8.33 7.21 -0.28
N PHE A 64 8.67 6.25 -1.14
CA PHE A 64 8.28 6.24 -2.54
C PHE A 64 7.36 5.06 -2.81
N ASP A 65 6.54 5.17 -3.84
CA ASP A 65 5.77 4.05 -4.40
C ASP A 65 4.82 3.37 -3.39
N MET A 66 4.46 4.05 -2.29
CA MET A 66 3.53 3.57 -1.26
C MET A 66 2.10 3.36 -1.79
N ALA A 67 1.80 3.80 -3.01
CA ALA A 67 0.57 3.48 -3.74
C ALA A 67 0.94 3.04 -5.15
N GLY A 68 0.50 1.83 -5.53
CA GLY A 68 0.78 1.24 -6.83
C GLY A 68 2.14 0.57 -6.93
N ASN A 69 2.63 0.43 -8.16
CA ASN A 69 3.84 -0.28 -8.55
C ASN A 69 3.83 -1.78 -8.27
N VAL A 70 3.91 -2.19 -7.00
CA VAL A 70 3.88 -3.59 -6.55
C VAL A 70 3.18 -3.72 -5.20
N ALA A 71 2.58 -4.88 -4.94
CA ALA A 71 2.09 -5.24 -3.60
C ALA A 71 3.24 -5.44 -2.61
N GLU A 72 3.12 -4.87 -1.41
CA GLU A 72 4.14 -4.96 -0.37
C GLU A 72 3.64 -5.82 0.81
N TRP A 73 4.40 -6.88 1.13
CA TRP A 73 4.12 -7.76 2.27
C TRP A 73 4.37 -7.05 3.61
N THR A 74 3.55 -7.39 4.61
CA THR A 74 3.78 -6.99 5.99
C THR A 74 3.89 -8.22 6.91
N SER A 75 4.48 -8.06 8.10
CA SER A 75 4.59 -9.13 9.11
C SER A 75 3.23 -9.62 9.63
N THR A 76 2.20 -8.79 9.50
CA THR A 76 0.88 -9.01 10.08
C THR A 76 0.14 -10.14 9.37
N SER A 77 -0.45 -11.02 10.17
CA SER A 77 -1.22 -12.15 9.67
C SER A 77 -2.62 -11.70 9.28
N TYR A 78 -3.14 -12.22 8.18
CA TYR A 78 -4.45 -11.80 7.68
C TYR A 78 -5.58 -12.51 8.45
N THR A 79 -6.58 -11.76 8.86
CA THR A 79 -7.83 -12.26 9.44
C THR A 79 -8.97 -11.31 9.11
N GLU A 80 -10.20 -11.84 8.94
CA GLU A 80 -11.37 -11.03 8.59
C GLU A 80 -11.71 -10.01 9.68
N SER A 81 -11.57 -10.38 10.94
CA SER A 81 -11.74 -9.50 12.10
C SER A 81 -10.50 -8.67 12.45
N GLY A 82 -9.59 -8.43 11.48
CA GLY A 82 -8.25 -7.84 11.65
C GLY A 82 -8.12 -6.84 12.78
N ASN A 83 -8.73 -5.66 12.61
CA ASN A 83 -8.61 -4.54 13.55
C ASN A 83 -9.17 -4.85 14.95
N GLU A 84 -10.19 -5.71 15.06
CA GLU A 84 -10.80 -6.05 16.35
C GLU A 84 -9.90 -6.94 17.22
N ARG A 85 -8.88 -7.57 16.62
CA ARG A 85 -7.94 -8.47 17.30
C ARG A 85 -6.61 -7.82 17.66
N MET A 86 -6.43 -6.52 17.35
CA MET A 86 -5.17 -5.82 17.60
C MET A 86 -5.28 -4.87 18.80
N SER A 87 -4.15 -4.65 19.48
CA SER A 87 -4.05 -3.63 20.53
C SER A 87 -4.13 -2.23 19.93
N ASP A 88 -4.64 -1.28 20.71
CA ASP A 88 -4.59 0.15 20.38
C ASP A 88 -3.15 0.72 20.32
N LEU A 89 -2.26 0.22 21.19
CA LEU A 89 -0.83 0.52 21.18
C LEU A 89 -0.05 -0.51 20.35
N ASN A 90 0.65 -0.03 19.32
CA ASN A 90 1.42 -0.86 18.39
C ASN A 90 0.61 -2.04 17.79
N PRO A 91 -0.44 -1.76 16.99
CA PRO A 91 -1.35 -2.79 16.49
C PRO A 91 -0.63 -3.78 15.57
N GLU A 92 -0.48 -5.00 16.03
CA GLU A 92 0.07 -6.10 15.26
C GLU A 92 -0.59 -7.44 15.63
N TYR A 93 -1.06 -8.17 14.63
CA TYR A 93 -1.50 -9.56 14.78
C TYR A 93 -0.47 -10.51 14.17
N ARG A 94 0.17 -11.34 15.01
CA ARG A 94 1.12 -12.38 14.59
C ARG A 94 0.56 -13.77 14.83
N TYR A 95 0.67 -14.60 13.80
CA TYR A 95 0.40 -16.02 13.85
C TYR A 95 1.47 -16.74 13.02
N ASP A 96 2.15 -17.69 13.66
CA ASP A 96 3.19 -18.52 13.06
C ASP A 96 2.54 -19.85 12.66
N ALA A 97 2.05 -19.90 11.42
CA ALA A 97 1.33 -21.06 10.91
C ALA A 97 2.26 -22.28 10.76
N ALA A 98 1.83 -23.41 11.28
CA ALA A 98 2.48 -24.70 11.10
C ALA A 98 2.33 -25.20 9.65
N PRO A 99 3.21 -26.11 9.18
CA PRO A 99 3.13 -26.67 7.83
C PRO A 99 1.80 -27.36 7.52
N ASP A 100 1.15 -27.96 8.51
CA ASP A 100 -0.13 -28.68 8.43
C ASP A 100 -1.37 -27.78 8.64
N ASP A 101 -1.19 -26.52 9.04
CA ASP A 101 -2.31 -25.60 9.22
C ASP A 101 -3.06 -25.34 7.90
N PRO A 102 -4.39 -25.04 7.97
CA PRO A 102 -5.16 -24.61 6.83
C PRO A 102 -4.54 -23.41 6.11
N TYR A 103 -4.61 -23.41 4.77
CA TYR A 103 -4.06 -22.33 3.93
C TYR A 103 -4.57 -20.94 4.34
N THR A 104 -5.82 -20.84 4.81
CA THR A 104 -6.44 -19.59 5.23
C THR A 104 -5.71 -18.91 6.40
N LEU A 105 -5.06 -19.67 7.27
CA LEU A 105 -4.29 -19.17 8.42
C LEU A 105 -2.85 -18.79 8.05
N LYS A 106 -2.39 -19.18 6.86
CA LYS A 106 -1.05 -18.88 6.34
C LYS A 106 -0.94 -17.54 5.63
N ARG A 107 -2.08 -16.87 5.41
CA ARG A 107 -2.15 -15.58 4.71
C ARG A 107 -1.52 -14.47 5.56
N LYS A 108 -0.75 -13.59 4.93
CA LYS A 108 -0.28 -12.33 5.53
C LYS A 108 -0.93 -11.15 4.81
N VAL A 109 -0.94 -10.00 5.47
CA VAL A 109 -1.46 -8.76 4.89
C VAL A 109 -0.47 -8.21 3.86
N VAL A 110 -0.99 -7.85 2.69
CA VAL A 110 -0.30 -7.08 1.65
C VAL A 110 -0.94 -5.70 1.52
N LYS A 111 -0.14 -4.68 1.21
CA LYS A 111 -0.56 -3.27 1.09
C LYS A 111 0.00 -2.66 -0.21
N GLY A 112 -0.34 -1.40 -0.50
CA GLY A 112 0.22 -0.63 -1.62
C GLY A 112 -0.54 -0.75 -2.94
N GLY A 113 -1.00 -1.96 -3.30
CA GLY A 113 -1.74 -2.20 -4.54
C GLY A 113 -1.01 -3.13 -5.51
N SER A 114 -1.14 -2.80 -6.81
CA SER A 114 -0.81 -3.55 -8.05
C SER A 114 -1.69 -4.76 -8.36
#